data_AF-A0A1H3RVS4-F1
#
_entry.id   AF-A0A1H3RVS4-F1
#
_cell.length_a   1.000
_cell.length_b   1.000
_cell.length_c   1.000
_cell.angle_alpha   90.00
_cell.angle_beta   90.00
_cell.angle_gamma   90.00
#
_symmetry.space_group_name_H-M   'P 1'
#
loop_
_entity.id
_entity.type
_entity.pdbx_description
1 polymer ?
#
loop_
_entity_poly.entity_id
_entity_poly.type
_entity_poly.pdbx_seq_one_letter_code
_entity_poly.pdbx_strand_id
1 'polypeptide(L)' 'MQEFEKISISEISKQDMLIILEALDYTGKNTNIDAFLRLKDNIVKELSELADTSEEEFLNYLNRDL' A
#
# COMPACT_ATOMS: atom_id res chain seq x y z
N MET A 1 5.73 -24.28 -7.79
CA MET A 1 5.05 -22.97 -7.90
C MET A 1 5.03 -22.39 -6.50
N GLN A 2 5.61 -21.22 -6.26
CA GLN A 2 5.38 -20.52 -4.99
C GLN A 2 3.86 -20.35 -4.87
N GLU A 3 3.28 -20.89 -3.79
CA GLU A 3 1.98 -20.48 -3.33
C GLU A 3 2.12 -18.99 -3.04
N PHE A 4 1.82 -18.16 -4.03
CA PHE A 4 1.35 -16.83 -3.74
C PHE A 4 0.10 -17.09 -2.91
N GLU A 5 0.24 -16.97 -1.59
CA GLU A 5 -0.88 -16.61 -0.73
C GLU A 5 -1.52 -15.43 -1.44
N LYS A 6 -2.60 -15.72 -2.18
CA LYS A 6 -3.49 -14.69 -2.68
C LYS A 6 -4.03 -14.08 -1.40
N ILE A 7 -3.32 -13.08 -0.87
CA ILE A 7 -3.95 -12.07 -0.06
C ILE A 7 -4.99 -11.50 -1.01
N SER A 8 -6.21 -12.00 -0.89
CA SER A 8 -7.37 -11.43 -1.52
C SER A 8 -7.42 -9.99 -0.99
N ILE A 9 -6.85 -9.04 -1.74
CA ILE A 9 -6.91 -7.61 -1.43
C ILE A 9 -8.37 -7.17 -1.21
N SER A 10 -9.33 -7.95 -1.72
CA SER A 10 -10.76 -7.88 -1.42
C SER A 10 -11.16 -8.03 0.06
N GLU A 11 -10.24 -8.33 0.98
CA GLU A 11 -10.52 -8.51 2.42
C GLU A 11 -9.84 -7.47 3.32
N ILE A 12 -8.92 -6.65 2.79
CA ILE A 12 -8.26 -5.60 3.57
C ILE A 12 -9.12 -4.34 3.53
N SER A 13 -9.51 -3.82 4.71
CA SER A 13 -10.27 -2.58 4.78
C SER A 13 -9.41 -1.38 4.32
N LYS A 14 -10.06 -0.32 3.84
CA LYS A 14 -9.39 0.95 3.50
C LYS A 14 -8.48 1.45 4.64
N GLN A 15 -8.93 1.31 5.88
CA GLN A 15 -8.20 1.72 7.06
C GLN A 15 -6.97 0.84 7.31
N ASP A 16 -7.10 -0.48 7.18
CA ASP A 16 -5.96 -1.39 7.34
C ASP A 16 -4.91 -1.18 6.26
N MET A 17 -5.34 -0.93 5.01
CA MET A 17 -4.42 -0.58 3.92
C MET A 17 -3.63 0.69 4.23
N LEU A 18 -4.32 1.73 4.72
CA LEU A 18 -3.66 2.98 5.11
C LEU A 18 -2.64 2.75 6.23
N ILE A 19 -2.99 1.98 7.26
CA ILE A 19 -2.08 1.63 8.37
C ILE A 19 -0.85 0.87 7.85
N ILE A 20 -1.01 -0.06 6.92
CA ILE A 20 0.11 -0.80 6.32
C ILE A 20 1.05 0.16 5.59
N LEU A 21 0.51 1.07 4.77
CA LEU A 21 1.32 2.05 4.03
C LEU A 21 2.08 2.99 4.96
N GLU A 22 1.42 3.46 6.03
CA GLU A 22 2.05 4.30 7.06
C GLU A 22 3.14 3.54 7.83
N ALA A 23 2.91 2.28 8.18
CA ALA A 23 3.90 1.44 8.86
C ALA A 23 5.14 1.23 7.98
N LEU A 24 4.97 0.96 6.69
CA LEU A 24 6.08 0.81 5.74
C LEU A 24 6.86 2.13 5.59
N ASP A 25 6.16 3.26 5.46
CA ASP A 25 6.78 4.58 5.36
C ASP A 25 7.56 4.94 6.65
N TYR A 26 6.93 4.74 7.81
CA TYR A 26 7.54 4.96 9.12
C TYR A 26 8.76 4.07 9.32
N THR A 27 8.66 2.76 9.08
CA THR A 27 9.79 1.85 9.24
C THR A 27 10.92 2.19 8.28
N GLY A 28 10.64 2.47 7.00
CA GLY A 28 11.66 2.87 6.03
C GLY A 28 12.42 4.13 6.46
N LYS A 29 11.69 5.17 6.89
CA LYS A 29 12.27 6.44 7.35
C LYS A 29 13.07 6.32 8.65
N ASN A 30 12.64 5.46 9.58
CA ASN A 30 13.29 5.33 10.89
C ASN A 30 14.42 4.29 10.94
N THR A 31 14.43 3.33 10.01
CA THR A 31 15.48 2.29 9.93
C THR A 31 16.52 2.56 8.85
N ASN A 32 16.26 3.52 7.94
CA ASN A 32 17.03 3.75 6.70
C ASN A 32 17.11 2.50 5.80
N ILE A 33 16.13 1.61 5.89
CA ILE A 33 16.02 0.44 5.01
C ILE A 33 15.07 0.79 3.86
N ASP A 34 15.65 1.15 2.71
CA ASP A 34 14.92 1.56 1.50
C ASP A 34 13.94 0.50 0.98
N ALA A 35 14.16 -0.78 1.31
CA ALA A 35 13.29 -1.87 0.89
C ALA A 35 11.83 -1.66 1.34
N PHE A 36 11.59 -1.06 2.51
CA PHE A 36 10.23 -0.76 2.98
C PHE A 36 9.57 0.36 2.18
N LEU A 37 10.33 1.41 1.84
CA LEU A 37 9.81 2.51 1.01
C LEU A 37 9.47 2.01 -0.40
N ARG A 38 10.35 1.20 -0.99
CA ARG A 38 10.10 0.58 -2.31
C ARG A 38 8.89 -0.35 -2.28
N LEU A 39 8.70 -1.11 -1.20
CA LEU A 39 7.53 -1.96 -1.04
C LEU A 39 6.25 -1.14 -0.97
N LYS A 40 6.23 -0.05 -0.20
CA LYS A 40 5.11 0.90 -0.15
C LYS A 40 4.78 1.44 -1.55
N ASP A 41 5.80 1.93 -2.27
CA ASP A 41 5.61 2.52 -3.59
C ASP A 41 5.09 1.48 -4.60
N ASN A 42 5.60 0.25 -4.56
CA ASN A 42 5.11 -0.85 -5.40
C ASN A 42 3.64 -1.18 -5.10
N ILE A 43 3.25 -1.26 -3.82
CA ILE A 43 1.86 -1.53 -3.43
C ILE A 43 0.93 -0.43 -3.95
N VAL A 44 1.29 0.84 -3.74
CA VAL A 44 0.48 1.98 -4.21
C VAL A 44 0.29 1.92 -5.71
N LYS A 45 1.36 1.68 -6.46
CA LYS A 45 1.33 1.57 -7.92
C LYS A 45 0.44 0.41 -8.40
N GLU A 46 0.67 -0.80 -7.89
CA GLU A 46 -0.10 -1.99 -8.32
C GLU A 46 -1.59 -1.83 -8.02
N LEU A 47 -1.94 -1.25 -6.86
CA LEU A 47 -3.33 -1.05 -6.47
C LEU A 47 -4.00 0.10 -7.24
N SER A 48 -3.28 1.19 -7.53
CA SER A 48 -3.81 2.25 -8.38
C SER A 48 -4.05 1.76 -9.81
N GLU A 49 -3.15 0.94 -10.35
CA GLU A 49 -3.32 0.30 -11.66
C GLU A 49 -4.51 -0.65 -11.67
N LEU A 50 -4.68 -1.46 -10.61
CA LEU A 50 -5.83 -2.37 -10.47
C LEU A 50 -7.17 -1.62 -10.38
N ALA A 51 -7.16 -0.43 -9.77
CA ALA A 51 -8.34 0.42 -9.59
C ALA A 51 -8.57 1.42 -10.74
N ASP A 52 -7.76 1.37 -11.81
CA ASP A 52 -7.82 2.28 -12.97
C ASP A 52 -7.82 3.77 -12.57
N THR A 53 -6.95 4.12 -11.63
CA THR A 53 -6.83 5.47 -11.06
C THR A 53 -5.34 5.85 -10.94
N SER A 54 -5.06 7.14 -10.74
CA SER A 54 -3.69 7.56 -10.44
C SER A 54 -3.27 7.21 -9.01
N GLU A 55 -1.96 7.09 -8.74
CA GLU A 55 -1.43 6.88 -7.39
C GLU A 55 -1.91 7.99 -6.42
N GLU A 56 -1.96 9.23 -6.89
CA GLU A 56 -2.43 10.38 -6.10
C GLU A 56 -3.93 10.24 -5.74
N GLU A 57 -4.78 9.92 -6.72
CA GLU A 57 -6.20 9.69 -6.48
C GLU A 57 -6.45 8.49 -5.58
N PHE A 58 -5.66 7.42 -5.71
CA PHE A 58 -5.72 6.25 -4.83
C PHE A 58 -5.36 6.61 -3.38
N LEU A 59 -4.26 7.34 -3.17
CA LEU A 59 -3.87 7.81 -1.84
C LEU A 59 -4.91 8.78 -1.26
N ASN A 60 -5.46 9.67 -2.08
CA ASN A 60 -6.55 10.56 -1.67
C ASN A 60 -7.81 9.76 -1.30
N TYR A 61 -8.13 8.72 -2.06
CA TYR A 61 -9.21 7.80 -1.72
C TYR A 61 -8.96 7.13 -0.37
N LEU A 62 -7.76 6.62 -0.09
CA LEU A 62 -7.40 6.02 1.20
C LEU A 62 -7.46 7.01 2.38
N ASN A 63 -7.15 8.28 2.15
CA ASN A 63 -7.19 9.31 3.19
C ASN A 63 -8.59 9.92 3.43
N ARG A 64 -9.56 9.74 2.54
CA ARG A 64 -10.81 10.51 2.51
C ARG A 64 -11.79 10.29 3.68
N ASP A 65 -11.50 9.39 4.63
CA ASP A 65 -12.40 9.03 5.75
C ASP A 65 -11.72 9.18 7.14
N LEU A 66 -10.64 9.96 7.25
CA LEU A 66 -10.04 10.38 8.52
C LEU A 66 -10.61 11.73 9.01
#